data_AF-A0A416HF72-F1
#
_entry.id   AF-A0A416HF72-F1
#
_cell.length_a   1.000
_cell.length_b   1.000
_cell.length_c   1.000
_cell.angle_alpha   90.00
_cell.angle_beta   90.00
_cell.angle_gamma   90.00
#
_symmetry.space_group_name_H-M   'P 1'
#
loop_
_entity.id
_entity.type
_entity.pdbx_description
1 polymer ?
#
loop_
_entity_poly.entity_id
_entity_poly.type
_entity_poly.pdbx_seq_one_letter_code
_entity_poly.pdbx_strand_id
1 'polypeptide(L)'
;MSDEILKKYHVFKEPQKISIRGKALIRMCGKDIDISEFDEGIEFTVSELSKIECVQLLATTFMTIENRTSYLRYKKENTVTFYLGGYANRDQRDFIRKIYESNPSVTYLHFGDIDAGAGSNAGIQGCNKIHAGTQSEAGTGNYQFEINGSVS
;
A
#
# COMPACT_ATOMS: atom_id res chain seq x y z
N MET A 1 -21.35 -22.78 1.09
CA MET A 1 -21.58 -23.91 0.16
C MET A 1 -20.62 -23.94 -1.03
N SER A 2 -20.16 -22.81 -1.60
CA SER A 2 -19.17 -22.79 -2.70
C SER A 2 -17.83 -23.47 -2.35
N ASP A 3 -17.28 -23.15 -1.18
CA ASP A 3 -15.88 -23.39 -0.88
C ASP A 3 -15.54 -24.87 -0.61
N GLU A 4 -16.53 -25.68 -0.23
CA GLU A 4 -16.35 -27.13 -0.06
C GLU A 4 -16.26 -27.87 -1.40
N ILE A 5 -17.00 -27.40 -2.42
CA ILE A 5 -16.94 -27.94 -3.78
C ILE A 5 -15.55 -27.68 -4.37
N LEU A 6 -15.03 -26.46 -4.22
CA LEU A 6 -13.69 -26.10 -4.71
C LEU A 6 -12.58 -26.92 -4.04
N LYS A 7 -12.64 -27.11 -2.72
CA LYS A 7 -11.71 -27.99 -1.98
C LYS A 7 -11.75 -29.44 -2.48
N LYS A 8 -12.92 -29.97 -2.83
CA LYS A 8 -13.07 -31.32 -3.40
C LYS A 8 -12.35 -31.50 -4.75
N TYR A 9 -12.12 -30.41 -5.49
CA TYR A 9 -11.35 -30.39 -6.74
C TYR A 9 -9.91 -29.88 -6.58
N HIS A 10 -9.39 -29.83 -5.34
CA HIS A 10 -8.07 -29.25 -5.02
C HIS A 10 -7.88 -27.78 -5.45
N VAL A 11 -8.98 -27.06 -5.71
CA VAL A 11 -8.96 -25.62 -5.99
C VAL A 11 -8.97 -24.89 -4.66
N PHE A 12 -7.78 -24.61 -4.15
CA PHE A 12 -7.60 -23.76 -2.97
C PHE A 12 -7.64 -22.29 -3.39
N LYS A 13 -8.34 -21.47 -2.62
CA LYS A 13 -8.27 -20.02 -2.74
C LYS A 13 -6.87 -19.60 -2.27
N GLU A 14 -6.04 -19.07 -3.18
CA GLU A 14 -4.72 -18.58 -2.79
C GLU A 14 -4.89 -17.48 -1.72
N PRO A 15 -4.17 -17.52 -0.59
CA PRO A 15 -4.24 -16.48 0.42
C PRO A 15 -3.89 -15.14 -0.21
N GLN A 16 -4.75 -14.12 -0.07
CA GLN A 16 -4.43 -12.79 -0.58
C GLN A 16 -3.13 -12.31 0.06
N LYS A 17 -2.13 -12.12 -0.79
CA LYS A 17 -0.86 -11.53 -0.41
C LYS A 17 -0.88 -10.02 -0.61
N ILE A 18 -0.10 -9.34 0.21
CA ILE A 18 -0.04 -7.90 0.32
C ILE A 18 1.44 -7.54 0.38
N SER A 19 1.88 -6.67 -0.53
CA SER A 19 3.31 -6.35 -0.70
C SER A 19 3.63 -4.99 -0.09
N ILE A 20 4.73 -4.90 0.66
CA ILE A 20 5.29 -3.63 1.14
C ILE A 20 6.76 -3.53 0.72
N ARG A 21 7.18 -2.37 0.23
CA ARG A 21 8.53 -2.13 -0.28
C ARG A 21 9.01 -0.72 0.07
N GLY A 22 10.26 -0.61 0.51
CA GLY A 22 10.89 0.63 0.96
C GLY A 22 11.42 0.50 2.39
N LYS A 23 12.08 1.54 2.88
CA LYS A 23 12.80 1.50 4.16
C LYS A 23 11.83 1.59 5.35
N ALA A 24 11.75 0.52 6.13
CA ALA A 24 10.90 0.42 7.31
C ALA A 24 11.38 -0.66 8.28
N LEU A 25 11.04 -0.50 9.56
CA LEU A 25 11.16 -1.51 10.60
C LEU A 25 9.76 -2.04 10.92
N ILE A 26 9.57 -3.36 10.90
CA ILE A 26 8.29 -4.01 11.20
C ILE A 26 8.44 -4.80 12.49
N ARG A 27 7.66 -4.45 13.51
CA ARG A 27 7.63 -5.20 14.78
C ARG A 27 6.58 -6.31 14.71
N MET A 28 7.00 -7.55 14.94
CA MET A 28 6.13 -8.72 15.00
C MET A 28 6.66 -9.73 16.02
N CYS A 29 5.78 -10.22 16.90
CA CYS A 29 6.13 -11.14 18.00
C CYS A 29 7.28 -10.62 18.88
N GLY A 30 7.25 -9.32 19.21
CA GLY A 30 8.27 -8.63 20.00
C GLY A 30 9.65 -8.49 19.33
N LYS A 31 9.77 -8.76 18.03
CA LYS A 31 11.02 -8.62 17.25
C LYS A 31 10.87 -7.57 16.16
N ASP A 32 11.91 -6.76 15.99
CA ASP A 32 12.02 -5.82 14.87
C ASP A 32 12.65 -6.51 13.66
N ILE A 33 12.01 -6.36 12.51
CA ILE A 33 12.43 -6.87 11.21
C ILE A 33 12.71 -5.64 10.34
N ASP A 34 13.98 -5.41 10.00
CA ASP A 34 14.35 -4.38 9.04
C ASP A 34 14.12 -4.90 7.61
N ILE A 35 13.35 -4.16 6.82
CA ILE A 35 13.03 -4.49 5.42
C ILE A 35 13.71 -3.56 4.42
N SER A 36 14.61 -2.69 4.87
CA SER A 36 15.18 -1.59 4.07
C SER A 36 16.05 -2.04 2.90
N GLU A 37 16.67 -3.21 3.00
CA GLU A 37 17.57 -3.77 1.99
C GLU A 37 16.87 -4.74 1.01
N PHE A 38 15.53 -4.84 1.06
CA PHE A 38 14.76 -5.64 0.12
C PHE A 38 14.28 -4.76 -1.06
N ASP A 39 15.02 -4.77 -2.18
CA ASP A 39 14.75 -3.93 -3.36
C ASP A 39 13.33 -4.09 -3.95
N GLU A 40 12.78 -5.31 -3.91
CA GLU A 40 11.40 -5.62 -4.32
C GLU A 40 10.42 -5.67 -3.14
N GLY A 41 10.91 -5.42 -1.93
CA GLY A 41 10.14 -5.49 -0.69
C GLY A 41 9.86 -6.92 -0.25
N ILE A 42 8.81 -7.06 0.56
CA ILE A 42 8.36 -8.32 1.12
C ILE A 42 6.83 -8.47 0.97
N GLU A 43 6.35 -9.72 1.03
CA GLU A 43 4.92 -10.05 0.99
C GLU A 43 4.46 -10.62 2.34
N PHE A 44 3.28 -10.20 2.78
CA PHE A 44 2.54 -10.79 3.89
C PHE A 44 1.24 -11.43 3.39
N THR A 45 0.81 -12.52 4.01
CA THR A 45 -0.60 -12.92 3.94
C THR A 45 -1.46 -11.97 4.78
N VAL A 46 -2.73 -11.79 4.43
CA VAL A 46 -3.71 -11.06 5.26
C VAL A 46 -3.70 -11.55 6.73
N SER A 47 -3.53 -12.86 6.95
CA SER A 47 -3.45 -13.47 8.29
C SER A 47 -2.23 -13.05 9.12
N GLU A 48 -1.17 -12.51 8.50
CA GLU A 48 0.02 -12.04 9.21
C GLU A 48 -0.07 -10.56 9.59
N LEU A 49 -0.87 -9.75 8.89
CA LEU A 49 -1.09 -8.33 9.25
C LEU A 49 -1.63 -8.14 10.67
N SER A 50 -2.40 -9.10 11.17
CA SER A 50 -2.92 -9.10 12.54
C SER A 50 -1.82 -9.28 13.61
N LYS A 51 -0.69 -9.90 13.24
CA LYS A 51 0.46 -10.17 14.11
C LYS A 51 1.48 -9.03 14.12
N ILE A 52 1.44 -8.13 13.13
CA ILE A 52 2.30 -6.95 13.09
C ILE A 52 1.84 -6.00 14.20
N GLU A 53 2.72 -5.72 15.15
CA GLU A 53 2.46 -4.86 16.31
C GLU A 53 2.60 -3.38 15.93
N CYS A 54 3.63 -3.06 15.16
CA CYS A 54 3.99 -1.71 14.74
C CYS A 54 4.75 -1.74 13.41
N VAL A 55 4.69 -0.65 12.65
CA VAL A 55 5.55 -0.40 11.49
C VAL A 55 6.11 1.01 11.63
N GLN A 56 7.43 1.14 11.72
CA GLN A 56 8.12 2.44 11.70
C GLN A 56 8.68 2.67 10.29
N LEU A 57 8.27 3.76 9.66
CA LEU A 57 8.73 4.14 8.33
C LEU A 57 10.04 4.92 8.44
N LEU A 58 11.05 4.51 7.67
CA LEU A 58 12.34 5.21 7.54
C LEU A 58 12.35 6.06 6.27
N ALA A 59 11.21 6.70 5.99
CA ALA A 59 10.86 7.36 4.74
C ALA A 59 9.89 8.52 5.02
N THR A 60 9.94 9.58 4.22
CA THR A 60 9.08 10.77 4.40
C THR A 60 7.67 10.59 3.83
N THR A 61 7.46 9.55 3.00
CA THR A 61 6.22 9.33 2.26
C THR A 61 5.76 7.88 2.38
N PHE A 62 4.47 7.66 2.57
CA PHE A 62 3.80 6.37 2.45
C PHE A 62 2.79 6.42 1.31
N MET A 63 2.92 5.53 0.33
CA MET A 63 2.08 5.47 -0.86
C MET A 63 1.34 4.13 -0.94
N THR A 64 0.01 4.17 -0.99
CA THR A 64 -0.80 2.99 -1.31
C THR A 64 -1.06 2.90 -2.81
N ILE A 65 -0.95 1.71 -3.40
CA ILE A 65 -1.11 1.50 -4.85
C ILE A 65 -2.07 0.34 -5.11
N GLU A 66 -3.14 0.58 -5.87
CA GLU A 66 -4.15 -0.46 -6.16
C GLU A 66 -3.75 -1.43 -7.27
N ASN A 67 -3.17 -0.90 -8.35
CA ASN A 67 -2.86 -1.65 -9.56
C ASN A 67 -1.47 -2.31 -9.50
N ARG A 68 -1.39 -3.63 -9.78
CA ARG A 68 -0.13 -4.40 -9.70
C ARG A 68 0.95 -3.89 -10.65
N THR A 69 0.59 -3.57 -11.89
CA THR A 69 1.53 -3.08 -12.90
C THR A 69 2.10 -1.72 -12.48
N SER A 70 1.26 -0.85 -11.91
CA SER A 70 1.68 0.43 -11.34
C SER A 70 2.60 0.24 -10.13
N TYR A 71 2.29 -0.67 -9.22
CA TYR A 71 3.15 -0.98 -8.07
C TYR A 71 4.53 -1.48 -8.49
N LEU A 72 4.60 -2.42 -9.45
CA LEU A 72 5.88 -2.96 -9.95
C LEU A 72 6.73 -1.88 -10.62
N ARG A 73 6.11 -0.97 -11.41
CA ARG A 73 6.81 0.10 -12.12
C ARG A 73 7.19 1.30 -11.24
N TYR A 74 6.42 1.58 -10.19
CA TYR A 74 6.70 2.71 -9.31
C TYR A 74 7.96 2.44 -8.47
N LYS A 75 8.97 3.29 -8.63
CA LYS A 75 10.14 3.37 -7.74
C LYS A 75 10.38 4.85 -7.45
N LYS A 76 10.46 5.23 -6.17
CA LYS A 76 10.76 6.59 -5.71
C LYS A 76 11.52 6.52 -4.39
N GLU A 77 12.58 7.29 -4.26
CA GLU A 77 13.32 7.42 -3.02
C GLU A 77 12.46 7.99 -1.88
N ASN A 78 12.85 7.73 -0.63
CA ASN A 78 12.16 8.16 0.59
C ASN A 78 10.64 7.90 0.58
N THR A 79 10.21 6.84 -0.12
CA THR A 79 8.81 6.41 -0.20
C THR A 79 8.71 4.93 0.15
N VAL A 80 7.87 4.60 1.13
CA VAL A 80 7.40 3.22 1.35
C VAL A 80 6.11 3.03 0.56
N THR A 81 6.07 1.96 -0.23
CA THR A 81 4.93 1.60 -1.09
C THR A 81 4.22 0.36 -0.59
N PHE A 82 2.88 0.39 -0.61
CA PHE A 82 2.01 -0.70 -0.16
C PHE A 82 1.01 -1.07 -1.24
N TYR A 83 1.03 -2.33 -1.69
CA TYR A 83 0.16 -2.85 -2.74
C TYR A 83 -1.16 -3.37 -2.17
N LEU A 84 -2.29 -2.84 -2.67
CA LEU A 84 -3.63 -3.23 -2.22
C LEU A 84 -4.22 -4.40 -3.02
N GLY A 85 -3.98 -4.45 -4.33
CA GLY A 85 -4.59 -5.45 -5.22
C GLY A 85 -6.08 -5.23 -5.44
N GLY A 86 -6.45 -3.99 -5.77
CA GLY A 86 -7.84 -3.51 -5.80
C GLY A 86 -8.26 -2.81 -4.50
N TYR A 87 -9.57 -2.67 -4.29
CA TYR A 87 -10.12 -1.90 -3.18
C TYR A 87 -9.70 -2.44 -1.80
N ALA A 88 -9.23 -1.55 -0.92
CA ALA A 88 -8.71 -1.91 0.39
C ALA A 88 -9.76 -2.62 1.27
N ASN A 89 -9.49 -3.89 1.61
CA ASN A 89 -10.32 -4.69 2.53
C ASN A 89 -10.20 -4.21 3.99
N ARG A 90 -10.92 -4.84 4.93
CA ARG A 90 -10.90 -4.41 6.35
C ARG A 90 -9.50 -4.49 6.96
N ASP A 91 -8.82 -5.62 6.78
CA ASP A 91 -7.51 -5.88 7.37
C ASP A 91 -6.44 -4.93 6.82
N GLN A 92 -6.51 -4.60 5.51
CA GLN A 92 -5.69 -3.59 4.86
C GLN A 92 -5.93 -2.19 5.44
N ARG A 93 -7.18 -1.78 5.65
CA ARG A 93 -7.51 -0.47 6.26
C ARG A 93 -7.05 -0.39 7.72
N ASP A 94 -7.22 -1.47 8.48
CA ASP A 94 -6.78 -1.54 9.87
C ASP A 94 -5.23 -1.55 9.97
N PHE A 95 -4.53 -2.16 9.01
CA PHE A 95 -3.07 -2.07 8.87
C PHE A 95 -2.59 -0.67 8.49
N ILE A 96 -3.23 -0.01 7.51
CA ILE A 96 -2.91 1.38 7.13
C ILE A 96 -3.13 2.34 8.32
N ARG A 97 -4.18 2.13 9.13
CA ARG A 97 -4.40 2.91 10.36
C ARG A 97 -3.26 2.73 11.35
N LYS A 98 -2.79 1.50 11.58
CA LYS A 98 -1.65 1.19 12.45
C LYS A 98 -0.35 1.85 11.97
N ILE A 99 -0.12 1.92 10.66
CA ILE A 99 0.98 2.68 10.07
C ILE A 99 0.82 4.19 10.36
N TYR A 100 -0.39 4.74 10.21
CA TYR A 100 -0.67 6.15 10.50
C TYR A 100 -0.44 6.51 11.98
N GLU A 101 -0.98 5.71 12.90
CA GLU A 101 -0.82 5.87 14.36
C GLU A 101 0.65 5.86 14.79
N SER A 102 1.49 5.10 14.10
CA SER A 102 2.92 4.97 14.39
C SER A 102 3.81 6.03 13.70
N ASN A 103 3.31 6.73 12.67
CA ASN A 103 4.11 7.65 11.83
C ASN A 103 3.34 8.93 11.43
N PRO A 104 2.77 9.70 12.39
CA PRO A 104 1.87 10.82 12.08
C PRO A 104 2.50 11.99 11.31
N SER A 105 3.84 12.05 11.23
CA SER A 105 4.59 13.07 10.47
C SER A 105 4.87 12.70 9.01
N VAL A 106 4.50 11.49 8.56
CA VAL A 106 4.72 11.03 7.19
C VAL A 106 3.66 11.58 6.24
N THR A 107 4.04 11.85 4.99
CA THR A 107 3.10 12.23 3.93
C THR A 107 2.37 10.99 3.40
N TYR A 108 1.05 10.93 3.56
CA TYR A 108 0.22 9.82 3.09
C TYR A 108 -0.36 10.10 1.70
N LEU A 109 -0.12 9.18 0.77
CA LEU A 109 -0.52 9.25 -0.63
C LEU A 109 -1.25 7.97 -1.07
N HIS A 110 -2.04 8.09 -2.14
CA HIS A 110 -2.78 6.99 -2.75
C HIS A 110 -2.74 7.09 -4.28
N PHE A 111 -2.57 5.95 -4.95
CA PHE A 111 -2.62 5.79 -6.39
C PHE A 111 -3.55 4.63 -6.76
N GLY A 112 -4.74 4.99 -7.22
CA GLY A 112 -5.83 4.09 -7.56
C GLY A 112 -6.81 4.78 -8.52
N ASP A 113 -7.75 4.02 -9.05
CA ASP A 113 -8.74 4.55 -9.98
C ASP A 113 -9.86 5.28 -9.20
N ILE A 114 -10.43 6.35 -9.76
CA ILE A 114 -11.52 7.10 -9.12
C ILE A 114 -12.87 6.40 -9.39
N ASP A 115 -12.97 5.15 -8.94
CA ASP A 115 -14.24 4.43 -8.91
C ASP A 115 -15.05 4.92 -7.69
N ALA A 116 -16.22 5.49 -7.96
CA ALA A 116 -17.11 6.04 -6.95
C ALA A 116 -17.81 4.96 -6.10
N GLY A 117 -17.03 4.24 -5.28
CA GLY A 117 -17.43 3.04 -4.54
C GLY A 117 -17.03 3.04 -3.06
N ALA A 118 -17.87 3.65 -2.22
CA ALA A 118 -18.03 3.34 -0.79
C ALA A 118 -16.88 3.57 0.22
N GLY A 119 -16.06 4.62 0.05
CA GLY A 119 -15.91 5.61 1.13
C GLY A 119 -14.53 5.85 1.77
N SER A 120 -14.18 7.14 1.85
CA SER A 120 -13.05 7.78 2.56
C SER A 120 -13.16 7.75 4.10
N ASN A 121 -13.53 6.60 4.67
CA ASN A 121 -13.83 6.44 6.11
C ASN A 121 -12.71 5.77 6.91
N ALA A 122 -11.45 5.99 6.51
CA ALA A 122 -10.40 6.23 7.48
C ALA A 122 -10.33 7.75 7.69
N GLY A 123 -10.38 8.22 8.94
CA GLY A 123 -10.44 9.64 9.29
C GLY A 123 -9.15 10.42 9.03
N ILE A 124 -8.68 10.42 7.79
CA ILE A 124 -7.49 11.15 7.33
C ILE A 124 -7.96 12.35 6.51
N GLN A 125 -8.63 13.30 7.18
CA GLN A 125 -8.83 14.65 6.66
C GLN A 125 -7.47 15.36 6.65
N GLY A 126 -6.67 15.10 5.62
CA GLY A 126 -5.28 15.56 5.55
C GLY A 126 -4.48 15.00 4.37
N CYS A 127 -4.93 13.91 3.72
CA CYS A 127 -4.37 13.52 2.42
C CYS A 127 -4.73 14.57 1.37
N ASN A 128 -3.73 15.36 0.95
CA ASN A 128 -3.84 16.16 -0.27
C ASN A 128 -4.21 15.23 -1.43
N LYS A 129 -5.37 15.50 -2.06
CA LYS A 129 -5.81 14.79 -3.27
C LYS A 129 -4.91 15.16 -4.43
N ILE A 130 -3.78 14.47 -4.58
CA ILE A 130 -3.01 14.51 -5.83
C ILE A 130 -3.92 14.02 -6.95
N HIS A 131 -4.25 14.92 -7.88
CA HIS A 131 -4.91 14.53 -9.11
C HIS A 131 -3.95 13.64 -9.91
N ALA A 132 -4.42 12.47 -10.33
CA ALA A 132 -3.73 11.71 -11.35
C ALA A 132 -3.79 12.52 -12.65
N GLY A 133 -2.66 13.10 -13.05
CA GLY A 133 -2.51 13.68 -14.38
C GLY A 133 -2.75 12.62 -15.44
N THR A 134 -3.49 12.98 -16.49
CA THR A 134 -3.86 12.04 -17.57
C THR A 134 -2.61 11.47 -18.23
N GLN A 135 -2.64 10.17 -18.54
CA GLN A 135 -1.56 9.51 -19.28
C GLN A 135 -1.33 10.21 -20.62
N SER A 136 -0.07 10.52 -20.94
CA SER A 136 0.37 10.78 -22.30
C SER A 136 1.43 9.75 -22.69
N GLU A 137 1.21 9.06 -23.80
CA GLU A 137 2.21 8.19 -24.41
C GLU A 137 3.27 9.06 -25.09
N ALA A 138 4.48 9.09 -24.52
CA ALA A 138 5.69 9.48 -25.22
C ALA A 138 6.80 8.51 -24.81
N GLY A 139 7.56 8.01 -25.80
CA GLY A 139 8.65 7.08 -25.55
C GLY A 139 9.74 7.68 -24.66
N THR A 140 10.55 6.79 -24.05
CA THR A 140 11.67 7.12 -23.12
C THR A 140 11.29 7.48 -21.67
N GLY A 141 10.70 6.50 -20.96
CA GLY A 141 11.37 5.98 -19.75
C GLY A 141 11.33 6.78 -18.45
N ASN A 142 10.67 7.95 -18.36
CA ASN A 142 10.51 8.68 -17.10
C ASN A 142 9.09 9.24 -16.94
N TYR A 143 8.32 8.67 -16.01
CA TYR A 143 6.99 9.18 -15.63
C TYR A 143 7.13 10.12 -14.42
N GLN A 144 7.18 11.42 -14.68
CA GLN A 144 7.08 12.46 -13.65
C GLN A 144 5.60 12.68 -13.29
N PHE A 145 5.26 12.57 -12.01
CA PHE A 145 3.93 12.96 -11.48
C PHE A 145 4.05 14.34 -10.84
N GLU A 146 3.56 15.38 -11.51
CA GLU A 146 3.55 16.75 -10.96
C GLU A 146 2.48 16.92 -9.88
N ILE A 147 2.84 17.64 -8.81
CA ILE A 147 1.96 17.96 -7.69
C ILE A 147 1.49 19.41 -7.85
N ASN A 148 0.29 19.60 -8.40
CA ASN A 148 -0.35 20.91 -8.46
C ASN A 148 -1.27 21.11 -7.25
N GLY A 149 -0.81 21.88 -6.26
CA GLY A 149 -1.55 22.20 -5.04
C GLY A 149 -0.83 23.25 -4.20
N SER A 150 -1.15 24.52 -4.42
CA SER A 150 -0.69 25.64 -3.59
C SER A 150 -1.42 25.65 -2.24
N VAL A 151 -0.67 25.77 -1.15
CA VAL A 151 -1.23 25.98 0.20
C VAL A 151 -1.62 27.45 0.35
N SER A 152 -2.87 27.69 0.78
CA SER A 152 -3.37 28.96 1.30
C SER A 152 -4.06 28.72 2.64
#